data_AF-A0A238X596-F1
#
_entry.id   AF-A0A238X596-F1
#
_cell.length_a   1.000
_cell.length_b   1.000
_cell.length_c   1.000
_cell.angle_alpha   90.00
_cell.angle_beta   90.00
_cell.angle_gamma   90.00
#
_symmetry.space_group_name_H-M   'P 1'
#
loop_
_entity.id
_entity.type
_entity.pdbx_description
1 polymer ?
#
loop_
_entity_poly.entity_id
_entity_poly.type
_entity_poly.pdbx_seq_one_letter_code
_entity_poly.pdbx_strand_id
1 'polypeptide(L)'
;MPSDHAIMFFALATGFFLISRKVGLLAFAHAALIVCLPRLLLGLHYLSDILVGAAIGVMLSILLVPLVSRVLDARFNQDRYPDYLVYPFLFFVTYSFATMFNGIREFGGIAKTLIKQIL
;
A
#
# COMPACT_ATOMS: atom_id res chain seq x y z
N MET A 1 -11.75 10.17 -9.83
CA MET A 1 -11.65 9.61 -8.46
C MET A 1 -10.17 9.59 -8.11
N PRO A 2 -9.76 9.94 -6.88
CA PRO A 2 -8.34 9.94 -6.51
C PRO A 2 -7.75 8.55 -6.80
N SER A 3 -6.55 8.52 -7.36
CA SER A 3 -5.96 7.26 -7.80
C SER A 3 -5.57 6.42 -6.60
N ASP A 4 -6.29 5.33 -6.34
CA ASP A 4 -5.95 4.34 -5.30
C ASP A 4 -4.48 3.93 -5.36
N HIS A 5 -3.95 3.80 -6.58
CA HIS A 5 -2.56 3.47 -6.79
C HIS A 5 -1.64 4.61 -6.36
N ALA A 6 -1.96 5.88 -6.63
CA ALA A 6 -1.14 6.98 -6.12
C ALA A 6 -1.09 6.94 -4.58
N ILE A 7 -2.24 6.77 -3.92
CA ILE A 7 -2.30 6.67 -2.45
C ILE A 7 -1.39 5.53 -1.95
N MET A 8 -1.54 4.33 -2.50
CA MET A 8 -0.77 3.14 -2.07
C MET A 8 0.74 3.28 -2.30
N PHE A 9 1.16 3.68 -3.50
CA PHE A 9 2.59 3.74 -3.85
C PHE A 9 3.30 4.91 -3.16
N PHE A 10 2.65 6.06 -2.97
CA PHE A 10 3.23 7.16 -2.19
C PHE A 10 3.26 6.84 -0.69
N ALA A 11 2.28 6.10 -0.16
CA ALA A 11 2.34 5.58 1.21
C ALA A 11 3.53 4.63 1.41
N LEU A 12 3.72 3.66 0.51
CA LEU A 12 4.87 2.73 0.54
C LEU A 12 6.21 3.47 0.44
N ALA A 13 6.34 4.41 -0.50
CA ALA A 13 7.55 5.21 -0.66
C ALA A 13 7.88 6.01 0.62
N THR A 14 6.86 6.57 1.28
CA THR A 14 7.02 7.28 2.56
C THR A 14 7.48 6.33 3.66
N GLY A 15 6.90 5.13 3.75
CA GLY A 15 7.33 4.11 4.72
C GLY A 15 8.81 3.74 4.55
N PHE A 16 9.25 3.51 3.31
CA PHE A 16 10.66 3.28 3.03
C PHE A 16 11.54 4.48 3.34
N PHE A 17 11.06 5.71 3.12
CA PHE A 17 11.80 6.92 3.45
C PHE A 17 12.05 7.10 4.95
N LEU A 18 11.09 6.70 5.78
CA LEU A 18 11.23 6.71 7.24
C LEU A 18 12.27 5.71 7.74
N ILE A 19 12.47 4.59 7.03
CA ILE A 19 13.49 3.58 7.35
C ILE A 19 14.86 3.98 6.78
N SER A 20 14.91 4.35 5.49
CA SER A 20 16.12 4.75 4.78
C SER A 20 15.80 5.81 3.72
N ARG A 21 16.36 7.02 3.91
CA ARG A 21 16.13 8.16 3.00
C ARG A 21 16.49 7.85 1.55
N LYS A 22 17.54 7.06 1.30
CA LYS A 22 17.99 6.71 -0.06
C LYS A 22 16.99 5.80 -0.76
N VAL A 23 16.55 4.74 -0.08
CA VAL A 23 15.58 3.78 -0.62
C VAL A 23 14.22 4.45 -0.80
N GLY A 24 13.79 5.27 0.16
CA GLY A 24 12.57 6.05 0.04
C GLY A 24 12.57 7.00 -1.15
N LEU A 25 13.69 7.71 -1.40
CA LEU A 25 13.78 8.60 -2.55
C LEU A 25 13.67 7.85 -3.88
N LEU A 26 14.32 6.67 -3.99
CA LEU A 26 14.16 5.79 -5.16
C LEU A 26 12.71 5.31 -5.31
N ALA A 27 12.04 4.96 -4.21
CA ALA A 27 10.64 4.56 -4.22
C ALA A 27 9.69 5.70 -4.65
N PHE A 28 9.96 6.94 -4.22
CA PHE A 28 9.21 8.11 -4.68
C PHE A 28 9.41 8.35 -6.18
N ALA A 29 10.66 8.24 -6.67
CA ALA A 29 10.95 8.34 -8.10
C ALA A 29 10.20 7.28 -8.90
N HIS A 30 10.19 6.02 -8.42
CA HIS A 30 9.42 4.94 -9.03
C HIS A 30 7.90 5.24 -9.05
N ALA A 31 7.34 5.68 -7.92
CA ALA A 31 5.92 6.02 -7.82
C ALA A 31 5.53 7.18 -8.78
N ALA A 32 6.38 8.20 -8.88
CA ALA A 32 6.12 9.33 -9.77
C ALA A 32 6.27 8.95 -11.25
N LEU A 33 7.38 8.30 -11.62
CA LEU A 33 7.77 8.09 -13.02
C LEU A 33 7.15 6.84 -13.65
N ILE A 34 7.04 5.74 -12.89
CA ILE A 34 6.56 4.46 -13.45
C ILE A 34 5.06 4.30 -13.20
N VAL A 35 4.57 4.78 -12.06
CA VAL A 35 3.16 4.56 -11.67
C VAL A 35 2.28 5.73 -12.08
N CYS A 36 2.71 6.97 -11.89
CA CYS A 36 1.87 8.15 -12.10
C CYS A 36 2.03 8.77 -13.50
N LEU A 37 3.26 8.82 -14.04
CA LEU A 37 3.53 9.42 -15.35
C LEU A 37 2.75 8.76 -16.50
N PRO A 38 2.64 7.42 -16.61
CA PRO A 38 1.83 6.81 -17.66
C PRO A 38 0.35 7.20 -17.56
N ARG A 39 -0.17 7.44 -16.36
CA ARG A 39 -1.58 7.80 -16.14
C ARG A 39 -1.89 9.24 -16.51
N LEU A 40 -0.90 10.12 -16.36
CA LEU A 40 -0.94 11.49 -16.88
C LEU A 40 -0.90 11.49 -18.41
N LEU A 41 0.05 10.75 -19.00
CA LEU A 41 0.23 10.69 -20.45
C LEU A 41 -0.96 10.07 -21.19
N LEU A 42 -1.62 9.08 -20.58
CA LEU A 42 -2.83 8.47 -21.12
C LEU A 42 -4.09 9.35 -20.91
N GLY A 43 -3.97 10.50 -20.24
CA GLY A 43 -5.08 11.42 -19.97
C GLY A 43 -6.16 10.84 -19.05
N LEU A 44 -5.88 9.73 -18.36
CA LEU A 44 -6.87 9.00 -17.57
C LEU A 44 -7.19 9.70 -16.25
N HIS A 45 -6.23 10.44 -15.68
CA HIS A 45 -6.37 11.14 -14.41
C HIS A 45 -5.76 12.54 -14.48
N TYR A 46 -6.40 13.48 -13.77
CA TYR A 46 -5.85 14.81 -13.59
C TYR A 46 -4.64 14.78 -12.65
N LEU A 47 -3.68 15.66 -12.88
CA LEU A 47 -2.52 15.83 -11.99
C LEU A 47 -2.94 16.13 -10.54
N SER A 48 -4.06 16.84 -10.37
CA SER A 48 -4.66 17.11 -9.07
C SER A 48 -5.06 15.83 -8.32
N ASP A 49 -5.61 14.82 -9.02
CA ASP A 49 -6.03 13.55 -8.39
C ASP A 49 -4.82 12.75 -7.88
N ILE A 50 -3.69 12.85 -8.58
CA ILE A 50 -2.43 12.20 -8.19
C ILE A 50 -1.82 12.93 -6.99
N LEU A 51 -1.82 14.27 -6.99
CA LEU A 51 -1.29 15.08 -5.88
C LEU A 51 -2.10 14.87 -4.59
N VAL A 52 -3.43 14.84 -4.68
CA VAL A 52 -4.31 14.56 -3.54
C VAL A 52 -4.05 13.13 -3.04
N GLY A 53 -3.95 12.16 -3.94
CA GLY A 53 -3.63 10.79 -3.56
C GLY A 53 -2.26 10.66 -2.88
N ALA A 54 -1.25 11.33 -3.42
CA ALA A 54 0.09 11.37 -2.84
C ALA A 54 0.09 11.99 -1.44
N ALA A 55 -0.58 13.12 -1.26
CA ALA A 55 -0.68 13.79 0.04
C ALA A 55 -1.34 12.90 1.10
N ILE A 56 -2.44 12.22 0.73
CA ILE A 56 -3.13 11.27 1.62
C ILE A 56 -2.20 10.10 1.99
N GLY A 57 -1.53 9.50 1.00
CA GLY A 57 -0.62 8.37 1.24
C GLY A 57 0.55 8.74 2.15
N VAL A 58 1.17 9.90 1.92
CA VAL A 58 2.25 10.43 2.76
C VAL A 58 1.77 10.67 4.19
N MET A 59 0.62 11.34 4.35
CA MET A 59 0.06 11.66 5.67
C MET A 59 -0.23 10.39 6.47
N LEU A 60 -0.86 9.39 5.84
CA LEU A 60 -1.18 8.12 6.49
C LEU A 60 0.08 7.38 6.92
N SER A 61 1.10 7.30 6.06
CA SER A 61 2.35 6.62 6.42
C SER A 61 3.11 7.32 7.55
N ILE A 62 3.19 8.66 7.55
CA ILE A 62 3.86 9.40 8.64
C ILE A 62 3.16 9.13 9.98
N LEU A 63 1.84 9.02 9.99
CA LEU A 63 1.08 8.79 11.22
C LEU A 63 1.14 7.32 11.69
N LEU A 64 0.95 6.38 10.76
CA LEU A 64 0.75 4.97 11.10
C LEU A 64 2.05 4.18 11.22
N VAL A 65 3.06 4.44 10.38
CA VAL A 65 4.33 3.69 10.41
C VAL A 65 5.00 3.73 11.78
N PRO A 66 5.21 4.88 12.44
CA PRO A 66 5.86 4.91 13.75
C PRO A 66 5.00 4.32 14.87
N LEU A 67 3.67 4.37 14.75
CA LEU A 67 2.76 3.75 15.71
C LEU A 67 2.85 2.23 15.61
N VAL A 68 2.76 1.71 14.39
CA VAL A 68 2.80 0.27 14.10
C VAL A 68 4.17 -0.30 14.40
N SER A 69 5.27 0.39 14.06
CA SER A 69 6.62 -0.10 14.34
C SER A 69 6.85 -0.27 15.84
N ARG A 70 6.41 0.69 16.68
CA ARG A 70 6.51 0.58 18.14
C ARG A 70 5.72 -0.61 18.70
N VAL A 71 4.53 -0.88 18.17
CA VAL A 71 3.71 -2.02 18.60
C VAL A 71 4.31 -3.34 18.13
N LEU A 72 4.81 -3.39 16.89
CA LEU A 72 5.47 -4.56 16.34
C LEU A 72 6.75 -4.85 17.11
N ASP A 73 7.66 -3.90 17.28
CA ASP A 73 8.91 -4.10 18.01
C ASP A 73 8.67 -4.58 19.46
N ALA A 74 7.59 -4.12 20.11
CA ALA A 74 7.22 -4.57 21.44
C ALA A 74 6.65 -6.01 21.51
N ARG A 75 6.25 -6.58 20.36
CA ARG A 75 5.58 -7.89 20.26
C ARG A 75 6.34 -8.91 19.44
N PHE A 76 7.19 -8.45 18.51
CA PHE A 76 7.94 -9.28 17.60
C PHE A 76 9.25 -9.70 18.27
N ASN A 77 9.22 -10.86 18.92
CA ASN A 77 10.45 -11.54 19.27
C ASN A 77 10.83 -12.46 18.11
N GLN A 78 11.92 -12.14 17.42
CA GLN A 78 12.37 -12.86 16.22
C GLN A 78 12.58 -14.36 16.50
N ASP A 79 12.96 -14.72 17.73
CA ASP A 79 13.15 -16.12 18.17
C ASP A 79 11.83 -16.92 18.28
N ARG A 80 10.68 -16.25 18.24
CA ARG A 80 9.35 -16.88 18.43
C ARG A 80 8.73 -17.37 17.12
N TYR A 81 9.16 -16.85 15.97
CA TYR A 81 8.52 -17.11 14.67
C TYR A 81 9.42 -17.97 13.78
N PRO A 82 9.04 -19.22 13.49
CA PRO A 82 9.85 -20.09 12.67
C PRO A 82 9.82 -19.68 11.18
N ASP A 83 10.96 -19.87 10.51
CA ASP A 83 11.19 -19.41 9.14
C ASP A 83 10.13 -19.87 8.13
N TYR A 84 9.55 -21.07 8.33
CA TYR A 84 8.52 -21.62 7.45
C TYR A 84 7.18 -20.83 7.46
N LEU A 85 6.90 -20.04 8.49
CA LEU A 85 5.71 -19.16 8.52
C LEU A 85 5.99 -17.77 7.93
N VAL A 86 7.24 -17.31 7.97
CA VAL A 86 7.61 -15.97 7.52
C VAL A 86 7.51 -15.86 6.00
N TYR A 87 8.02 -16.85 5.25
CA TYR A 87 8.01 -16.79 3.78
C TYR A 87 6.60 -16.80 3.16
N PRO A 88 5.67 -17.69 3.55
CA PRO A 88 4.31 -17.68 3.03
C PRO A 88 3.58 -16.38 3.37
N PHE A 89 3.80 -15.85 4.58
CA PHE A 89 3.19 -14.58 4.98
C PHE A 89 3.72 -13.41 4.15
N LEU A 90 5.04 -13.32 3.96
CA LEU A 90 5.66 -12.30 3.13
C LEU A 90 5.20 -12.39 1.67
N PHE A 91 5.09 -13.60 1.12
CA PHE A 91 4.54 -13.83 -0.20
C PHE A 91 3.09 -13.32 -0.30
N PHE A 92 2.24 -13.66 0.67
CA PHE A 92 0.85 -13.23 0.67
C PHE A 92 0.71 -11.70 0.73
N VAL A 93 1.50 -11.05 1.59
CA VAL A 93 1.52 -9.58 1.69
C VAL A 93 1.97 -8.96 0.38
N THR A 94 3.09 -9.40 -0.18
CA THR A 94 3.61 -8.85 -1.44
C THR A 94 2.68 -9.10 -2.63
N TYR A 95 2.06 -10.28 -2.72
CA TYR A 95 1.04 -10.61 -3.73
C TYR A 95 -0.19 -9.70 -3.61
N SER A 96 -0.63 -9.40 -2.38
CA SER A 96 -1.78 -8.50 -2.15
C SER A 96 -1.49 -7.07 -2.63
N PHE A 97 -0.27 -6.57 -2.39
CA PHE A 97 0.16 -5.27 -2.94
C PHE A 97 0.27 -5.30 -4.47
N ALA A 98 0.82 -6.36 -5.05
CA ALA A 98 0.96 -6.50 -6.49
C ALA A 98 -0.40 -6.51 -7.22
N THR A 99 -1.43 -7.06 -6.57
CA THR A 99 -2.80 -7.13 -7.10
C THR A 99 -3.69 -5.98 -6.63
N MET A 100 -3.16 -4.94 -5.98
CA MET A 100 -3.95 -3.80 -5.45
C MET A 100 -5.10 -4.25 -4.53
N PHE A 101 -4.94 -5.37 -3.82
CA PHE A 101 -5.97 -6.01 -3.00
C PHE A 101 -7.22 -6.39 -3.79
N ASN A 102 -7.13 -6.60 -5.10
CA ASN A 102 -8.28 -6.91 -5.95
C ASN A 102 -9.01 -8.17 -5.47
N GLY A 103 -8.28 -9.21 -5.07
CA GLY A 103 -8.88 -10.42 -4.51
C GLY A 103 -9.72 -10.18 -3.24
N ILE A 104 -9.30 -9.23 -2.38
CA ILE A 104 -10.07 -8.85 -1.19
C ILE A 104 -11.34 -8.09 -1.58
N ARG A 105 -11.24 -7.17 -2.55
CA ARG A 105 -12.36 -6.37 -3.05
C ARG A 105 -13.43 -7.24 -3.71
N GLU A 106 -13.00 -8.19 -4.55
CA GLU A 106 -13.88 -9.16 -5.21
C GLU A 106 -14.62 -10.03 -4.20
N PHE A 107 -13.90 -10.57 -3.21
CA PHE A 107 -14.51 -11.35 -2.14
C PHE A 107 -15.56 -10.54 -1.35
N GLY A 108 -15.25 -9.28 -1.02
CA GLY A 108 -16.19 -8.38 -0.37
C GLY A 108 -17.42 -8.07 -1.23
N GLY A 109 -17.27 -7.96 -2.55
CA GLY A 109 -18.37 -7.78 -3.49
C GLY A 109 -19.31 -8.99 -3.54
N ILE A 110 -18.75 -10.20 -3.58
CA ILE A 110 -19.51 -11.45 -3.53
C ILE A 110 -20.28 -11.56 -2.20
N ALA A 111 -19.61 -11.32 -1.07
CA ALA A 111 -20.23 -11.37 0.25
C ALA A 111 -21.41 -10.39 0.37
N LYS A 112 -21.24 -9.14 -0.10
CA LYS A 112 -22.34 -8.15 -0.13
C LYS A 112 -23.52 -8.62 -0.98
N THR A 113 -23.24 -9.26 -2.10
CA THR A 113 -24.28 -9.76 -3.02
C THR A 113 -25.07 -10.91 -2.37
N LEU A 114 -24.39 -11.84 -1.70
CA LEU A 114 -25.02 -12.93 -0.96
C LEU A 114 -25.87 -12.42 0.21
N ILE A 115 -25.36 -11.45 0.99
CA ILE A 115 -26.12 -10.85 2.09
C ILE A 115 -27.40 -10.19 1.57
N LYS A 116 -27.32 -9.47 0.44
CA LYS A 116 -28.47 -8.81 -0.20
C LYS A 116 -29.46 -9.78 -0.85
N GLN A 117 -29.07 -11.04 -1.07
CA GLN A 117 -29.99 -12.09 -1.55
C GLN A 117 -30.68 -12.83 -0.41
N ILE A 118 -30.06 -12.87 0.78
CA ILE A 118 -30.60 -13.53 1.97
C ILE A 118 -31.54 -12.59 2.76
N LEU A 119 -31.33 -11.27 2.67
CA LEU A 119 -32.07 -10.22 3.38
C LEU A 119 -32.93 -9.39 2.41
#